data_AF-A0A2W0DJ63-F1
#
_entry.id   AF-A0A2W0DJ63-F1
#
_cell.length_a   1.000
_cell.length_b   1.000
_cell.length_c   1.000
_cell.angle_alpha   90.00
_cell.angle_beta   90.00
_cell.angle_gamma   90.00
#
_symmetry.space_group_name_H-M   'P 1'
#
loop_
_entity.id
_entity.type
_entity.pdbx_description
1 polymer ?
#
loop_
_entity_poly.entity_id
_entity_poly.type
_entity_poly.pdbx_seq_one_letter_code
_entity_poly.pdbx_strand_id
1 'polypeptide(L)'
;MIDAVDVIRFVGPQTFGRARDVVRAGLVDDATWHDDDGTVTAVVSGTADDPYELRVDTTPARGDFVRPVRSTCTCPLGGDCKHVAAALLTINARALAANAGPRPETPAPPPSDWRHDLARLAGDDDAQPPTPQGTRMGLQFELRDAVPAKLASRARAAGRALPAPSRSVRLGVRPVTRSDAGNWVRGQLTWGTLPYSQNRLGVGAEQHAWFLQLAALHRAGQLAGLPGESDWLHLDDFRS
;
A
#
# COMPACT_ATOMS: atom_id res chain seq x y z
N MET A 1 -4.47 10.58 -11.77
CA MET A 1 -3.99 10.14 -10.42
C MET A 1 -2.48 10.38 -10.31
N ILE A 2 -1.93 10.72 -9.14
CA ILE A 2 -0.48 11.01 -8.97
C ILE A 2 0.19 9.91 -8.13
N ASP A 3 1.35 9.39 -8.53
CA ASP A 3 2.07 8.40 -7.71
C ASP A 3 2.61 9.02 -6.42
N ALA A 4 2.45 8.37 -5.27
CA ALA A 4 3.11 8.77 -4.03
C ALA A 4 4.64 8.81 -4.17
N VAL A 5 5.23 7.92 -4.98
CA VAL A 5 6.66 7.95 -5.30
C VAL A 5 7.04 9.22 -6.05
N ASP A 6 6.23 9.65 -7.00
CA ASP A 6 6.50 10.85 -7.79
C ASP A 6 6.31 12.11 -6.92
N VAL A 7 5.37 12.12 -5.97
CA VAL A 7 5.29 13.17 -4.94
C VAL A 7 6.54 13.19 -4.05
N ILE A 8 7.01 12.04 -3.57
CA ILE A 8 8.23 11.94 -2.74
C ILE A 8 9.46 12.43 -3.50
N ARG A 9 9.60 12.07 -4.78
CA ARG A 9 10.70 12.54 -5.63
C ARG A 9 10.64 14.04 -5.87
N PHE A 10 9.43 14.60 -5.98
CA PHE A 10 9.22 16.00 -6.25
C PHE A 10 9.56 16.88 -5.03
N VAL A 11 9.09 16.53 -3.84
CA VAL A 11 9.23 17.38 -2.63
C VAL A 11 10.30 16.90 -1.64
N GLY A 12 10.81 15.68 -1.82
CA GLY A 12 11.72 15.01 -0.89
C GLY A 12 11.02 14.26 0.25
N PRO A 13 11.67 13.23 0.81
CA PRO A 13 11.05 12.30 1.78
C PRO A 13 10.70 12.94 3.13
N GLN A 14 11.50 13.89 3.62
CA GLN A 14 11.21 14.58 4.89
C GLN A 14 10.00 15.50 4.76
N THR A 15 9.92 16.24 3.66
CA THR A 15 8.79 17.12 3.34
C THR A 15 7.51 16.32 3.16
N PHE A 16 7.59 15.20 2.44
CA PHE A 16 6.49 14.25 2.29
C PHE A 16 6.02 13.70 3.65
N GLY A 17 6.95 13.36 4.55
CA GLY A 17 6.62 12.94 5.91
C GLY A 17 5.79 13.98 6.65
N ARG A 18 6.23 15.24 6.66
CA ARG A 18 5.51 16.37 7.29
C ARG A 18 4.16 16.67 6.64
N ALA A 19 4.05 16.46 5.33
CA ALA A 19 2.80 16.67 4.60
C ALA A 19 1.70 15.72 5.07
N ARG A 20 2.05 14.49 5.45
CA ARG A 20 1.08 13.53 6.01
C ARG A 20 0.46 14.03 7.31
N ASP A 21 1.23 14.75 8.12
CA ASP A 21 0.72 15.32 9.37
C ASP A 21 -0.26 16.47 9.08
N VAL A 22 0.01 17.30 8.07
CA VAL A 22 -0.91 18.34 7.59
C VAL A 22 -2.25 17.74 7.13
N VAL A 23 -2.21 16.68 6.31
CA VAL A 23 -3.42 15.97 5.83
C VAL A 23 -4.19 15.35 7.00
N ARG A 24 -3.50 14.68 7.94
CA ARG A 24 -4.13 14.07 9.12
C ARG A 24 -4.77 15.08 10.05
N ALA A 25 -4.18 16.27 10.17
CA ALA A 25 -4.71 17.37 10.95
C ALA A 25 -5.90 18.07 10.26
N GLY A 26 -6.26 17.67 9.03
CA GLY A 26 -7.38 18.27 8.29
C GLY A 26 -7.10 19.71 7.85
N LEU A 27 -5.82 20.08 7.69
CA LEU A 27 -5.41 21.46 7.37
C LEU A 27 -5.42 21.78 5.86
N VAL A 28 -5.92 20.87 5.03
CA VAL A 28 -6.12 21.12 3.60
C VAL A 28 -7.57 21.53 3.41
N ASP A 29 -7.80 22.84 3.31
CA ASP A 29 -9.13 23.44 3.26
C ASP A 29 -9.82 23.13 1.93
N ASP A 30 -9.09 23.30 0.82
CA ASP A 30 -9.50 22.82 -0.48
C ASP A 30 -8.32 22.32 -1.33
N ALA A 31 -8.60 21.39 -2.23
CA ALA A 31 -7.68 20.90 -3.24
C ALA A 31 -8.47 20.44 -4.48
N THR A 32 -8.26 21.12 -5.60
CA THR A 32 -8.99 20.91 -6.84
C THR A 32 -8.04 20.53 -7.97
N TRP A 33 -8.43 19.52 -8.76
CA TRP A 33 -7.78 19.14 -10.01
C TRP A 33 -8.52 19.80 -11.18
N HIS A 34 -7.78 20.41 -12.09
CA HIS A 34 -8.29 21.07 -13.29
C HIS A 34 -7.94 20.23 -14.52
N ASP A 35 -8.95 19.64 -15.17
CA ASP A 35 -8.75 18.79 -16.34
C ASP A 35 -8.28 19.55 -17.58
N ASP A 36 -8.66 20.83 -17.70
CA ASP A 36 -8.39 21.66 -18.89
C ASP A 36 -6.89 21.89 -19.12
N ASP A 37 -6.13 22.10 -18.04
CA ASP A 37 -4.70 22.43 -18.09
C ASP A 37 -3.82 21.44 -17.30
N GLY A 38 -4.43 20.39 -16.73
CA GLY A 38 -3.72 19.35 -15.98
C GLY A 38 -3.06 19.89 -14.71
N THR A 39 -3.70 20.84 -14.03
CA THR A 39 -3.11 21.50 -12.85
C THR A 39 -3.88 21.25 -11.58
N VAL A 40 -3.19 21.41 -10.45
CA VAL A 40 -3.78 21.33 -9.11
C VAL A 40 -3.72 22.71 -8.46
N THR A 41 -4.84 23.18 -7.93
CA THR A 41 -4.86 24.33 -7.02
C THR A 41 -5.33 23.89 -5.65
N ALA A 42 -4.79 24.49 -4.59
CA ALA A 42 -5.22 24.16 -3.23
C ALA A 42 -5.04 25.32 -2.27
N VAL A 43 -5.79 25.26 -1.17
CA VAL A 43 -5.72 26.14 -0.01
C VAL A 43 -5.39 25.29 1.19
N VAL A 44 -4.29 25.63 1.87
CA VAL A 44 -3.75 24.83 2.98
C VAL A 44 -3.41 25.74 4.15
N SER A 45 -4.14 25.54 5.25
CA SER A 45 -3.88 26.19 6.53
C SER A 45 -2.50 25.79 7.10
N GLY A 46 -1.80 26.77 7.67
CA GLY A 46 -0.43 26.61 8.11
C GLY A 46 -0.09 27.46 9.34
N THR A 47 1.12 28.00 9.36
CA THR A 47 1.61 28.80 10.50
C THR A 47 1.29 30.28 10.39
N ALA A 48 0.83 30.75 9.23
CA ALA A 48 0.37 32.12 9.05
C ALA A 48 -1.11 32.23 9.44
N ASP A 49 -1.57 33.45 9.72
CA ASP A 49 -2.97 33.72 10.05
C ASP A 49 -3.89 33.41 8.86
N ASP A 50 -3.44 33.73 7.64
CA ASP A 50 -4.13 33.41 6.40
C ASP A 50 -3.65 32.06 5.81
N PRO A 51 -4.56 31.24 5.27
CA PRO A 51 -4.20 29.99 4.59
C PRO A 51 -3.29 30.20 3.38
N TYR A 52 -2.43 29.22 3.10
CA TYR A 52 -1.54 29.26 1.95
C TYR A 52 -2.23 28.74 0.68
N GLU A 53 -2.29 29.59 -0.34
CA GLU A 53 -2.66 29.20 -1.70
C GLU A 53 -1.47 28.59 -2.45
N LEU A 54 -1.74 27.59 -3.28
CA LEU A 54 -0.74 26.92 -4.10
C LEU A 54 -1.28 26.46 -5.46
N ARG A 55 -0.35 26.30 -6.40
CA ARG A 55 -0.57 25.69 -7.72
C ARG A 55 0.51 24.65 -8.02
N VAL A 56 0.14 23.55 -8.67
CA VAL A 56 1.05 22.54 -9.19
C VAL A 56 0.73 22.26 -10.64
N ASP A 57 1.73 22.41 -11.51
CA ASP A 57 1.65 22.02 -12.89
C ASP A 57 2.08 20.54 -13.02
N THR A 58 1.37 19.77 -13.83
CA THR A 58 1.68 18.35 -14.06
C THR A 58 1.91 18.02 -15.52
N THR A 59 2.53 16.87 -15.78
CA THR A 59 2.65 16.31 -17.12
C THR A 59 2.09 14.88 -17.17
N PRO A 60 1.52 14.45 -18.31
CA PRO A 60 1.05 13.08 -18.47
C PRO A 60 2.17 12.05 -18.24
N ALA A 61 1.81 10.94 -17.60
CA ALA A 61 2.66 9.76 -17.43
C ALA A 61 1.99 8.54 -18.08
N ARG A 62 2.44 7.32 -17.75
CA ARG A 62 1.90 6.09 -18.35
C ARG A 62 0.49 5.83 -17.83
N GLY A 63 -0.50 5.65 -18.72
CA GLY A 63 -1.90 5.43 -18.34
C GLY A 63 -2.56 6.70 -17.81
N ASP A 64 -3.48 6.58 -16.85
CA ASP A 64 -4.22 7.71 -16.26
C ASP A 64 -3.44 8.46 -15.15
N PHE A 65 -2.11 8.30 -15.18
CA PHE A 65 -1.21 8.87 -14.20
C PHE A 65 -0.59 10.16 -14.71
N VAL A 66 -0.33 11.08 -13.78
CA VAL A 66 0.32 12.37 -14.05
C VAL A 66 1.44 12.61 -13.05
N ARG A 67 2.42 13.41 -13.46
CA ARG A 67 3.61 13.73 -12.65
C ARG A 67 3.69 15.22 -12.37
N PRO A 68 3.85 15.65 -11.10
CA PRO A 68 4.11 17.05 -10.78
C PRO A 68 5.48 17.45 -11.35
N VAL A 69 5.53 18.62 -11.99
CA VAL A 69 6.77 19.14 -12.60
C VAL A 69 7.18 20.50 -12.03
N ARG A 70 6.22 21.31 -11.62
CA ARG A 70 6.46 22.63 -11.03
C ARG A 70 5.41 22.94 -10.00
N SER A 71 5.79 23.64 -8.94
CA SER A 71 4.85 24.12 -7.94
C SER A 71 5.15 25.55 -7.53
N THR A 72 4.10 26.25 -7.12
CA THR A 72 4.18 27.54 -6.43
C THR A 72 3.29 27.47 -5.20
N CYS A 73 3.75 28.07 -4.10
CA CYS A 73 3.00 28.16 -2.86
C CYS A 73 3.33 29.48 -2.18
N THR A 74 2.31 30.17 -1.67
CA THR A 74 2.44 31.45 -0.96
C THR A 74 3.15 31.36 0.40
N CYS A 75 3.50 30.14 0.85
CA CYS A 75 4.29 29.95 2.07
C CYS A 75 5.73 30.46 1.93
N PRO A 76 6.47 30.63 3.04
CA PRO A 76 7.85 31.14 3.03
C PRO A 76 8.84 30.35 2.17
N LEU A 77 8.52 29.10 1.81
CA LEU A 77 9.36 28.26 0.94
C LEU A 77 9.08 28.46 -0.56
N GLY A 78 7.96 29.08 -0.95
CA GLY A 78 7.65 29.40 -2.35
C GLY A 78 7.22 28.22 -3.24
N GLY A 79 7.57 26.97 -2.90
CA GLY A 79 7.28 25.77 -3.67
C GLY A 79 7.85 24.50 -3.02
N ASP A 80 7.55 23.34 -3.59
CA ASP A 80 8.01 21.99 -3.22
C ASP A 80 7.96 21.70 -1.72
N CYS A 81 6.98 22.32 -1.05
CA CYS A 81 6.85 22.33 0.39
C CYS A 81 5.85 21.28 0.87
N LYS A 82 5.70 21.17 2.20
CA LYS A 82 4.75 20.23 2.81
C LYS A 82 3.30 20.52 2.40
N HIS A 83 2.95 21.78 2.10
CA HIS A 83 1.59 22.16 1.68
C HIS A 83 1.30 21.64 0.27
N VAL A 84 2.26 21.79 -0.66
CA VAL A 84 2.18 21.22 -2.02
C VAL A 84 2.00 19.70 -1.96
N ALA A 85 2.83 19.02 -1.18
CA ALA A 85 2.70 17.57 -0.99
C ALA A 85 1.36 17.17 -0.36
N ALA A 86 0.86 17.94 0.62
CA ALA A 86 -0.43 17.66 1.28
C ALA A 86 -1.61 17.82 0.31
N ALA A 87 -1.58 18.83 -0.56
CA ALA A 87 -2.57 19.01 -1.61
C ALA A 87 -2.59 17.83 -2.59
N LEU A 88 -1.42 17.41 -3.10
CA LEU A 88 -1.31 16.27 -4.02
C LEU A 88 -1.81 14.96 -3.39
N LEU A 89 -1.51 14.73 -2.11
CA LEU A 89 -2.04 13.59 -1.36
C LEU A 89 -3.57 13.65 -1.20
N THR A 90 -4.12 14.84 -0.99
CA THR A 90 -5.57 15.05 -0.84
C THR A 90 -6.31 14.79 -2.15
N ILE A 91 -5.78 15.27 -3.28
CA ILE A 91 -6.30 14.97 -4.63
C ILE A 91 -6.33 13.46 -4.87
N ASN A 92 -5.23 12.76 -4.55
CA ASN A 92 -5.17 11.32 -4.69
C ASN A 92 -6.22 10.59 -3.84
N ALA A 93 -6.39 10.99 -2.57
CA ALA A 93 -7.38 10.39 -1.69
C ALA A 93 -8.81 10.59 -2.24
N ARG A 94 -9.13 11.78 -2.75
CA ARG A 94 -10.42 12.08 -3.40
C ARG A 94 -10.63 11.24 -4.66
N ALA A 95 -9.61 11.13 -5.51
CA ALA A 95 -9.67 10.31 -6.73
C ALA A 95 -9.86 8.81 -6.42
N LEU A 96 -9.18 8.29 -5.39
CA LEU A 96 -9.37 6.90 -4.95
C LEU A 96 -10.77 6.67 -4.39
N ALA A 97 -11.30 7.62 -3.61
CA ALA A 97 -12.66 7.55 -3.08
C ALA A 97 -13.72 7.60 -4.19
N ALA A 98 -13.53 8.45 -5.21
CA ALA A 98 -14.43 8.52 -6.37
C ALA A 98 -14.41 7.23 -7.20
N ASN A 99 -13.23 6.63 -7.40
CA ASN A 99 -13.07 5.36 -8.13
C ASN A 99 -13.55 4.14 -7.35
N ALA A 100 -13.68 4.23 -6.02
CA ALA A 100 -14.25 3.16 -5.20
C ALA A 100 -15.77 2.99 -5.40
N GLY A 101 -16.44 3.91 -6.10
CA GLY A 101 -17.89 3.94 -6.26
C GLY A 101 -18.65 4.17 -4.95
N PRO A 102 -19.98 4.41 -4.98
CA PRO A 102 -20.78 4.32 -3.77
C PRO A 102 -20.61 2.92 -3.19
N ARG A 103 -20.12 2.83 -1.95
CA ARG A 103 -20.09 1.55 -1.21
C ARG A 103 -21.52 1.02 -1.24
N PRO A 104 -21.82 -0.12 -1.90
CA PRO A 104 -23.15 -0.68 -1.81
C PRO A 104 -23.43 -0.88 -0.32
N GLU A 105 -24.53 -0.28 0.17
CA GLU A 105 -25.11 -0.71 1.44
C GLU A 105 -25.33 -2.20 1.27
N THR A 106 -24.42 -2.99 1.82
CA THR A 106 -24.51 -4.44 1.75
C THR A 106 -25.79 -4.79 2.49
N PRO A 107 -26.85 -5.27 1.82
CA PRO A 107 -27.94 -5.89 2.55
C PRO A 107 -27.28 -7.01 3.34
N ALA A 108 -27.58 -7.12 4.64
CA ALA A 108 -27.05 -8.21 5.45
C ALA A 108 -27.19 -9.50 4.62
N PRO A 109 -26.09 -10.21 4.32
CA PRO A 109 -26.17 -11.37 3.45
C PRO A 109 -27.18 -12.33 4.10
N PRO A 110 -28.12 -12.90 3.34
CA PRO A 110 -28.90 -14.01 3.87
C PRO A 110 -27.88 -15.03 4.40
N PRO A 111 -28.14 -15.68 5.55
CA PRO A 111 -27.18 -16.59 6.15
C PRO A 111 -26.69 -17.55 5.07
N SER A 112 -25.39 -17.52 4.79
CA SER A 112 -24.82 -18.44 3.82
C SER A 112 -25.05 -19.84 4.37
N ASP A 113 -25.87 -20.61 3.66
CA ASP A 113 -25.93 -22.05 3.89
C ASP A 113 -24.53 -22.58 3.58
N TRP A 114 -23.95 -23.36 4.47
CA TRP A 114 -22.63 -23.97 4.31
C TRP A 114 -22.53 -24.77 3.01
N ARG A 115 -23.66 -25.20 2.45
CA ARG A 115 -23.77 -25.84 1.13
C ARG A 115 -23.40 -24.90 -0.03
N HIS A 116 -23.68 -23.59 0.08
CA HIS A 116 -23.30 -22.57 -0.89
C HIS A 116 -21.80 -22.27 -0.83
N ASP A 117 -21.23 -22.25 0.37
CA ASP A 117 -19.77 -22.12 0.56
C ASP A 117 -19.00 -23.36 0.07
N LEU A 118 -19.58 -24.55 0.26
CA LEU A 118 -19.02 -25.81 -0.24
C LEU A 118 -19.13 -25.92 -1.77
N ALA A 119 -20.22 -25.46 -2.39
CA ALA A 119 -20.38 -25.47 -3.85
C ALA A 119 -19.35 -24.58 -4.56
N ARG A 120 -19.02 -23.41 -3.99
CA ARG A 120 -17.94 -22.54 -4.49
C ARG A 120 -16.57 -23.18 -4.39
N LEU A 121 -16.30 -23.93 -3.32
CA LEU A 121 -15.05 -24.69 -3.17
C LEU A 121 -14.99 -25.92 -4.08
N ALA A 122 -16.14 -26.50 -4.42
CA ALA A 122 -16.26 -27.64 -5.34
C ALA A 122 -16.15 -27.24 -6.82
N GLY A 123 -16.23 -25.94 -7.14
CA GLY A 123 -16.09 -25.40 -8.49
C GLY A 123 -17.39 -25.34 -9.30
N ASP A 124 -18.56 -25.39 -8.65
CA ASP A 124 -19.88 -25.39 -9.31
C ASP A 124 -20.38 -23.98 -9.71
N ASP A 125 -19.60 -22.93 -9.45
CA ASP A 125 -19.95 -21.54 -9.79
C ASP A 125 -19.22 -21.10 -11.08
N ASP A 126 -19.95 -21.13 -12.20
CA ASP A 126 -19.52 -20.61 -13.53
C ASP A 126 -19.52 -19.07 -13.60
N ALA A 127 -19.73 -18.38 -12.48
CA ALA A 127 -19.67 -16.92 -12.41
C ALA A 127 -18.21 -16.47 -12.59
N GLN A 128 -17.81 -16.24 -13.85
CA GLN A 128 -16.53 -15.65 -14.21
C GLN A 128 -16.36 -14.33 -13.43
N PRO A 129 -15.42 -14.24 -12.46
CA PRO A 129 -15.21 -13.01 -11.72
C PRO A 129 -14.82 -11.90 -12.71
N PRO A 130 -15.22 -10.63 -12.44
CA PRO A 130 -14.82 -9.51 -13.28
C PRO A 130 -13.31 -9.56 -13.50
N THR A 131 -12.88 -9.52 -14.75
CA THR A 131 -11.46 -9.56 -15.10
C THR A 131 -10.77 -8.38 -14.45
N PRO A 132 -9.85 -8.59 -13.49
CA PRO A 132 -9.18 -7.48 -12.83
C PRO A 132 -8.39 -6.70 -13.88
N GLN A 133 -8.65 -5.39 -13.95
CA GLN A 133 -7.87 -4.48 -14.76
C GLN A 133 -6.51 -4.28 -14.08
N GLY A 134 -5.44 -4.79 -14.72
CA GLY A 134 -4.07 -4.68 -14.22
C GLY A 134 -3.38 -6.01 -13.90
N THR A 135 -2.10 -5.93 -13.55
CA THR A 135 -1.31 -7.11 -13.20
C THR A 135 -1.85 -7.74 -11.91
N ARG A 136 -2.20 -9.03 -11.95
CA ARG A 136 -2.70 -9.76 -10.78
C ARG A 136 -1.59 -9.93 -9.75
N MET A 137 -1.87 -9.61 -8.50
CA MET A 137 -1.03 -10.00 -7.36
C MET A 137 -1.50 -11.31 -6.72
N GLY A 138 -0.59 -11.98 -6.02
CA GLY A 138 -0.85 -13.19 -5.25
C GLY A 138 0.07 -13.29 -4.04
N LEU A 139 -0.21 -14.26 -3.18
CA LEU A 139 0.66 -14.62 -2.06
C LEU A 139 1.37 -15.94 -2.37
N GLN A 140 2.68 -15.95 -2.21
CA GLN A 140 3.44 -17.17 -2.13
C GLN A 140 3.62 -17.58 -0.67
N PHE A 141 3.28 -18.82 -0.38
CA PHE A 141 3.45 -19.46 0.92
C PHE A 141 4.68 -20.37 0.87
N GLU A 142 5.49 -20.33 1.92
CA GLU A 142 6.67 -21.18 2.06
C GLU A 142 6.83 -21.62 3.52
N LEU A 143 7.06 -22.91 3.73
CA LEU A 143 7.45 -23.44 5.04
C LEU A 143 8.93 -23.17 5.25
N ARG A 144 9.26 -22.44 6.32
CA ARG A 144 10.62 -21.99 6.64
C ARG A 144 11.03 -22.46 8.02
N ASP A 145 12.31 -22.71 8.23
CA ASP A 145 12.80 -23.07 9.57
C ASP A 145 12.65 -21.90 10.55
N ALA A 146 12.01 -22.15 11.69
CA ALA A 146 11.84 -21.18 12.77
C ALA A 146 13.17 -20.75 13.40
N VAL A 147 14.17 -21.63 13.34
CA VAL A 147 15.53 -21.41 13.84
C VAL A 147 16.50 -21.88 12.76
N PRO A 148 17.39 -21.01 12.25
CA PRO A 148 18.39 -21.42 11.26
C PRO A 148 19.21 -22.60 11.77
N ALA A 149 19.48 -23.59 10.92
CA ALA A 149 20.18 -24.82 11.29
C ALA A 149 21.51 -24.59 12.04
N LYS A 150 22.25 -23.53 11.68
CA LYS A 150 23.49 -23.11 12.36
C LYS A 150 23.28 -22.60 13.79
N LEU A 151 22.19 -21.90 14.04
CA LEU A 151 21.80 -21.45 15.38
C LEU A 151 21.31 -22.62 16.21
N ALA A 152 20.53 -23.52 15.59
CA ALA A 152 20.06 -24.73 16.23
C ALA A 152 21.23 -25.66 16.64
N SER A 153 22.26 -25.81 15.80
CA SER A 153 23.45 -26.61 16.14
C SER A 153 24.24 -26.01 17.31
N ARG A 154 24.44 -24.68 17.32
CA ARG A 154 25.08 -23.98 18.47
C ARG A 154 24.28 -24.12 19.75
N ALA A 155 22.95 -24.00 19.69
CA ALA A 155 22.10 -24.17 20.87
C ALA A 155 22.23 -25.58 21.47
N ARG A 156 22.23 -26.62 20.62
CA ARG A 156 22.49 -28.01 21.05
C ARG A 156 23.86 -28.18 21.68
N ALA A 157 24.91 -27.63 21.04
CA ALA A 157 26.28 -27.70 21.57
C ALA A 157 26.42 -26.99 22.93
N ALA A 158 25.64 -25.94 23.16
CA ALA A 158 25.58 -25.21 24.43
C ALA A 158 24.57 -25.82 25.44
N GLY A 159 24.02 -27.01 25.18
CA GLY A 159 23.07 -27.68 26.07
C GLY A 159 21.71 -26.98 26.23
N ARG A 160 21.36 -26.06 25.32
CA ARG A 160 20.08 -25.34 25.37
C ARG A 160 18.97 -26.16 24.71
N ALA A 161 17.81 -26.20 25.36
CA ALA A 161 16.61 -26.80 24.79
C ALA A 161 16.18 -26.04 23.52
N LEU A 162 15.91 -26.78 22.45
CA LEU A 162 15.31 -26.23 21.24
C LEU A 162 13.79 -26.21 21.36
N PRO A 163 13.10 -25.35 20.59
CA PRO A 163 11.65 -25.44 20.44
C PRO A 163 11.24 -26.85 19.99
N ALA A 164 10.06 -27.31 20.43
CA ALA A 164 9.47 -28.56 19.96
C ALA A 164 9.42 -28.61 18.42
N PRO A 165 9.37 -29.80 17.79
CA PRO A 165 9.30 -29.92 16.32
C PRO A 165 8.11 -29.18 15.70
N SER A 166 6.99 -29.10 16.41
CA SER A 166 5.82 -28.30 16.00
C SER A 166 6.08 -26.79 15.96
N ARG A 167 7.20 -26.33 16.51
CA ARG A 167 7.67 -24.93 16.52
C ARG A 167 9.00 -24.77 15.77
N SER A 168 9.46 -25.80 15.05
CA SER A 168 10.69 -25.72 14.26
C SER A 168 10.47 -25.21 12.84
N VAL A 169 9.20 -25.12 12.39
CA VAL A 169 8.81 -24.58 11.09
C VAL A 169 7.86 -23.42 11.30
N ARG A 170 7.97 -22.39 10.48
CA ARG A 170 7.10 -21.22 10.39
C ARG A 170 6.55 -21.08 8.99
N LEU A 171 5.36 -20.51 8.87
CA LEU A 171 4.75 -20.26 7.58
C LEU A 171 5.05 -18.83 7.12
N GLY A 172 5.97 -18.71 6.17
CA GLY A 172 6.32 -17.45 5.52
C GLY A 172 5.37 -17.12 4.38
N VAL A 173 4.97 -15.86 4.26
CA VAL A 173 4.22 -15.32 3.12
C VAL A 173 4.91 -14.11 2.49
N ARG A 174 4.84 -14.03 1.16
CA ARG A 174 5.37 -12.90 0.39
C ARG A 174 4.50 -12.55 -0.81
N PRO A 175 4.50 -11.27 -1.24
CA PRO A 175 3.78 -10.85 -2.43
C PRO A 175 4.47 -11.34 -3.71
N VAL A 176 3.67 -11.71 -4.70
CA VAL A 176 4.10 -12.07 -6.06
C VAL A 176 3.16 -11.45 -7.08
N THR A 177 3.61 -11.29 -8.31
CA THR A 177 2.79 -10.86 -9.45
C THR A 177 2.66 -11.95 -10.50
N ARG A 178 1.60 -11.91 -11.30
CA ARG A 178 1.45 -12.74 -12.49
C ARG A 178 2.09 -12.04 -13.68
N SER A 179 3.07 -12.66 -14.32
CA SER A 179 3.69 -12.12 -15.55
C SER A 179 2.75 -12.24 -16.74
N ASP A 180 3.08 -11.55 -17.84
CA ASP A 180 2.32 -11.61 -19.10
C ASP A 180 2.30 -13.04 -19.69
N ALA A 181 3.34 -13.84 -19.41
CA ALA A 181 3.40 -15.26 -19.78
C ALA A 181 2.55 -16.16 -18.85
N GLY A 182 1.84 -15.58 -17.88
CA GLY A 182 0.97 -16.30 -16.95
C GLY A 182 1.66 -16.91 -15.73
N ASN A 183 2.98 -16.77 -15.60
CA ASN A 183 3.75 -17.32 -14.48
C ASN A 183 3.68 -16.42 -13.24
N TRP A 184 3.66 -17.03 -12.06
CA TRP A 184 3.82 -16.27 -10.81
C TRP A 184 5.29 -15.98 -10.57
N VAL A 185 5.63 -14.69 -10.53
CA VAL A 185 7.00 -14.21 -10.37
C VAL A 185 7.09 -13.27 -9.18
N ARG A 186 8.22 -13.36 -8.47
CA ARG A 186 8.51 -12.45 -7.36
C ARG A 186 8.97 -11.07 -7.84
N GLY A 187 9.78 -11.03 -8.90
CA GLY A 187 10.41 -9.79 -9.37
C GLY A 187 11.20 -9.09 -8.25
N GLN A 188 11.07 -7.76 -8.16
CA GLN A 188 11.62 -6.93 -7.08
C GLN A 188 10.56 -6.59 -6.00
N LEU A 189 9.45 -7.33 -5.97
CA LEU A 189 8.35 -7.07 -5.05
C LEU A 189 8.63 -7.70 -3.69
N THR A 190 8.63 -6.87 -2.65
CA THR A 190 8.84 -7.23 -1.24
C THR A 190 7.82 -6.48 -0.40
N TRP A 191 7.63 -6.86 0.86
CA TRP A 191 6.75 -6.11 1.77
C TRP A 191 7.22 -4.67 2.02
N GLY A 192 8.52 -4.41 1.87
CA GLY A 192 9.11 -3.08 1.97
C GLY A 192 8.97 -2.23 0.70
N THR A 193 9.01 -2.84 -0.49
CA THR A 193 8.86 -2.12 -1.77
C THR A 193 7.42 -1.99 -2.22
N LEU A 194 6.52 -2.81 -1.66
CA LEU A 194 5.10 -2.85 -1.98
C LEU A 194 4.43 -1.46 -1.93
N PRO A 195 4.61 -0.60 -0.91
CA PRO A 195 3.96 0.72 -0.89
C PRO A 195 4.27 1.64 -2.09
N TYR A 196 5.27 1.29 -2.89
CA TYR A 196 5.80 2.09 -3.99
C TYR A 196 5.67 1.39 -5.35
N SER A 197 4.95 0.26 -5.41
CA SER A 197 4.94 -0.61 -6.59
C SER A 197 3.66 -0.54 -7.43
N GLN A 198 2.62 0.18 -6.96
CA GLN A 198 1.31 0.21 -7.62
C GLN A 198 1.41 0.61 -9.10
N ASN A 199 2.06 1.73 -9.41
CA ASN A 199 2.14 2.24 -10.78
C ASN A 199 3.15 1.49 -11.64
N ARG A 200 4.28 1.07 -11.04
CA ARG A 200 5.30 0.29 -11.74
C ARG A 200 4.74 -1.03 -12.25
N LEU A 201 3.90 -1.67 -11.43
CA LEU A 201 3.34 -2.97 -11.71
C LEU A 201 1.93 -2.89 -12.32
N GLY A 202 1.31 -1.70 -12.39
CA GLY A 202 -0.04 -1.55 -12.94
C GLY A 202 -1.06 -2.41 -12.22
N VAL A 203 -1.00 -2.50 -10.89
CA VAL A 203 -1.90 -3.34 -10.09
C VAL A 203 -3.16 -2.55 -9.71
N GLY A 204 -4.32 -3.22 -9.73
CA GLY A 204 -5.57 -2.65 -9.27
C GLY A 204 -5.52 -2.08 -7.84
N ALA A 205 -6.14 -0.94 -7.62
CA ALA A 205 -6.05 -0.18 -6.36
C ALA A 205 -6.59 -0.96 -5.15
N GLU A 206 -7.69 -1.69 -5.31
CA GLU A 206 -8.28 -2.50 -4.24
C GLU A 206 -7.34 -3.64 -3.81
N GLN A 207 -6.81 -4.38 -4.80
CA GLN A 207 -5.86 -5.45 -4.51
C GLN A 207 -4.60 -4.88 -3.83
N HIS A 208 -4.09 -3.75 -4.30
CA HIS A 208 -2.96 -3.07 -3.68
C HIS A 208 -3.23 -2.68 -2.21
N ALA A 209 -4.38 -2.07 -1.95
CA ALA A 209 -4.79 -1.66 -0.61
C ALA A 209 -4.88 -2.85 0.36
N TRP A 210 -5.41 -4.00 -0.09
CA TRP A 210 -5.48 -5.21 0.72
C TRP A 210 -4.09 -5.69 1.19
N PHE A 211 -3.10 -5.75 0.29
CA PHE A 211 -1.74 -6.14 0.67
C PHE A 211 -1.10 -5.14 1.65
N LEU A 212 -1.38 -3.84 1.51
CA LEU A 212 -0.91 -2.82 2.44
C LEU A 212 -1.54 -2.97 3.83
N GLN A 213 -2.82 -3.29 3.90
CA GLN A 213 -3.54 -3.56 5.16
C GLN A 213 -2.95 -4.78 5.86
N LEU A 214 -2.72 -5.89 5.14
CA LEU A 214 -2.10 -7.08 5.69
C LEU A 214 -0.70 -6.79 6.26
N ALA A 215 0.13 -6.06 5.52
CA ALA A 215 1.47 -5.67 5.98
C ALA A 215 1.43 -4.73 7.19
N ALA A 216 0.44 -3.83 7.26
CA ALA A 216 0.25 -2.94 8.41
C ALA A 216 -0.18 -3.72 9.66
N LEU A 217 -1.07 -4.70 9.51
CA LEU A 217 -1.52 -5.56 10.61
C LEU A 217 -0.36 -6.37 11.18
N HIS A 218 0.49 -6.97 10.33
CA HIS A 218 1.69 -7.68 10.80
C HIS A 218 2.62 -6.76 11.59
N ARG A 219 2.92 -5.56 11.07
CA ARG A 219 3.78 -4.58 11.75
C ARG A 219 3.22 -4.13 13.10
N ALA A 220 1.91 -4.02 13.23
CA ALA A 220 1.28 -3.65 14.50
C ALA A 220 1.44 -4.73 15.58
N GLY A 221 1.54 -6.01 15.18
CA GLY A 221 1.76 -7.13 16.09
C GLY A 221 3.22 -7.37 16.50
N GLN A 222 4.18 -6.86 15.73
CA GLN A 222 5.61 -7.02 16.00
C GLN A 222 6.05 -6.25 17.25
N LEU A 223 6.81 -6.91 18.13
CA LEU A 223 7.49 -6.26 19.24
C LEU A 223 8.55 -5.28 18.70
N ALA A 224 8.51 -4.03 19.14
CA ALA A 224 9.47 -3.01 18.74
C ALA A 224 10.91 -3.47 19.04
N GLY A 225 11.80 -3.40 18.04
CA GLY A 225 13.25 -3.63 18.22
C GLY A 225 13.83 -4.91 17.60
N LEU A 226 13.02 -5.76 16.94
CA LEU A 226 13.53 -6.89 16.17
C LEU A 226 13.58 -6.57 14.66
N PRO A 227 14.73 -6.74 13.97
CA PRO A 227 14.79 -6.58 12.53
C PRO A 227 13.99 -7.71 11.86
N GLY A 228 12.86 -7.36 11.24
CA GLY A 228 12.10 -8.27 10.38
C GLY A 228 12.77 -8.47 9.03
N GLU A 229 12.57 -9.63 8.40
CA GLU A 229 12.93 -9.84 6.99
C GLU A 229 11.99 -9.00 6.10
N SER A 230 12.54 -8.13 5.25
CA SER A 230 11.72 -7.29 4.36
C SER A 230 10.95 -8.07 3.28
N ASP A 231 11.35 -9.32 3.07
CA ASP A 231 10.82 -10.22 2.06
C ASP A 231 9.69 -11.12 2.53
N TRP A 232 9.65 -11.45 3.82
CA TRP A 232 8.76 -12.45 4.38
C TRP A 232 8.04 -11.90 5.60
N LEU A 233 6.71 -12.04 5.62
CA LEU A 233 5.94 -11.99 6.86
C LEU A 233 5.74 -13.43 7.32
N HIS A 234 5.85 -13.70 8.62
CA HIS A 234 5.53 -15.02 9.16
C HIS A 234 4.12 -14.97 9.75
N LEU A 235 3.26 -15.89 9.33
CA LEU A 235 1.86 -15.91 9.79
C LEU A 235 1.75 -16.25 11.28
N ASP A 236 2.74 -16.95 11.83
CA ASP A 236 2.86 -17.24 13.26
C ASP A 236 3.00 -15.98 14.14
N ASP A 237 3.32 -14.83 13.54
CA ASP A 237 3.47 -13.56 14.26
C ASP A 237 2.14 -12.82 14.49
N PHE A 238 1.06 -13.23 13.80
CA PHE A 238 -0.27 -12.65 14.04
C PHE A 238 -0.84 -13.19 15.35
N ARG A 239 -1.41 -12.30 16.16
CA ARG A 239 -2.14 -12.69 17.36
C ARG A 239 -3.56 -13.12 16.95
N SER A 240 -3.92 -14.36 17.23
CA SER A 240 -5.26 -14.93 17.05
C SER A 240 -6.21 -14.46 18.16
#